data_AF-A0A0S8CQS3-F1
#
_entry.id   AF-A0A0S8CQS3-F1
#
_cell.length_a   1.000
_cell.length_b   1.000
_cell.length_c   1.000
_cell.angle_alpha   90.00
_cell.angle_beta   90.00
_cell.angle_gamma   90.00
#
_symmetry.space_group_name_H-M   'P 1'
#
loop_
_entity.id
_entity.type
_entity.pdbx_description
1 polymer ?
#
loop_
_entity_poly.entity_id
_entity_poly.type
_entity_poly.pdbx_seq_one_letter_code
_entity_poly.pdbx_strand_id
1 'polypeptide(L)'
;MLFLCYWELNENMPSIQHMGVAKMLTEAGLFPPPGVEMIRFDKTPSNWGVTVFKADSVEAATSLIGMWRVAAPGFFKKVKMSPAMPVKESAALGAKLYKSIKEAEAQMKQKEAAPAK
;
A
#
# COMPACT_ATOMS: atom_id res chain seq x y z
N MET A 1 11.12 -4.13 3.13
CA MET A 1 9.84 -4.63 2.58
C MET A 1 9.20 -3.58 1.69
N LEU A 2 8.67 -3.94 0.51
CA LEU A 2 8.03 -2.98 -0.42
C LEU A 2 6.54 -2.81 -0.06
N PHE A 3 6.06 -1.57 -0.09
CA PHE A 3 4.68 -1.22 0.19
C PHE A 3 4.10 -0.28 -0.86
N LEU A 4 2.78 -0.39 -1.03
CA LEU A 4 1.95 0.52 -1.80
C LEU A 4 0.90 1.10 -0.85
N CYS A 5 0.80 2.42 -0.82
CA CYS A 5 -0.16 3.14 -0.01
C CYS A 5 -0.97 4.10 -0.87
N TYR A 6 -2.28 3.89 -0.92
CA TYR A 6 -3.23 4.85 -1.45
C TYR A 6 -3.79 5.70 -0.33
N TRP A 7 -3.91 7.00 -0.56
CA TRP A 7 -4.47 7.92 0.42
C TRP A 7 -5.35 8.97 -0.26
N GLU A 8 -6.31 9.50 0.50
CA GLU A 8 -7.21 10.58 0.09
C GLU A 8 -7.14 11.64 1.20
N LEU A 9 -6.78 12.88 0.85
CA LEU A 9 -6.80 14.00 1.78
C LEU A 9 -8.24 14.35 2.15
N ASN A 10 -8.44 14.87 3.36
CA ASN A 10 -9.74 15.31 3.82
C ASN A 10 -10.15 16.61 3.12
N GLU A 11 -11.19 16.57 2.31
CA GLU A 11 -11.70 17.73 1.59
C GLU A 11 -12.20 18.87 2.49
N ASN A 12 -12.54 18.56 3.75
CA ASN A 12 -12.98 19.58 4.72
C ASN A 12 -11.81 20.36 5.32
N MET A 13 -10.56 19.92 5.08
CA MET A 13 -9.36 20.64 5.50
C MET A 13 -8.90 21.59 4.38
N PRO A 14 -8.72 22.91 4.67
CA PRO A 14 -8.25 23.87 3.68
C PRO A 14 -6.91 23.47 3.05
N SER A 15 -6.76 23.70 1.74
CA SER A 15 -5.53 23.37 1.00
C SER A 15 -4.27 24.02 1.60
N ILE A 16 -4.36 25.24 2.14
CA ILE A 16 -3.24 25.90 2.82
C ILE A 16 -2.81 25.13 4.06
N GLN A 17 -3.75 24.55 4.81
CA GLN A 17 -3.45 23.75 5.98
C GLN A 17 -2.75 22.44 5.58
N HIS A 18 -3.21 21.77 4.51
CA HIS A 18 -2.51 20.59 3.97
C HIS A 18 -1.07 20.91 3.61
N MET A 19 -0.85 22.02 2.90
CA MET A 19 0.50 22.46 2.50
C MET A 19 1.36 22.85 3.70
N GLY A 20 0.77 23.48 4.73
CA GLY A 20 1.47 23.85 5.95
C GLY A 20 1.96 22.62 6.73
N VAL A 21 1.13 21.58 6.86
CA VAL A 21 1.52 20.32 7.51
C VAL A 21 2.61 19.61 6.71
N ALA A 22 2.47 19.54 5.38
CA ALA A 22 3.49 18.93 4.52
C ALA A 22 4.83 19.65 4.65
N LYS A 23 4.82 20.99 4.56
CA LYS A 23 6.01 21.83 4.74
C LYS A 23 6.66 21.60 6.09
N MET A 24 5.88 21.65 7.18
CA MET A 24 6.37 21.43 8.54
C MET A 24 7.05 20.07 8.71
N LEU A 25 6.42 18.99 8.23
CA LEU A 25 6.99 17.63 8.34
C LEU A 25 8.28 17.47 7.52
N THR A 26 8.35 18.09 6.34
CA THR A 26 9.56 18.03 5.50
C THR A 26 10.70 18.92 6.02
N GLU A 27 10.40 20.15 6.46
CA GLU A 27 11.41 21.07 6.96
C GLU A 27 11.97 20.65 8.32
N ALA A 28 11.15 20.01 9.15
CA ALA A 28 11.59 19.42 10.41
C ALA A 28 12.39 18.11 10.23
N GLY A 29 12.58 17.63 9.00
CA GLY A 29 13.25 16.37 8.71
C GLY A 29 12.52 15.14 9.25
N LEU A 30 11.22 15.26 9.54
CA LEU A 30 10.41 14.15 10.03
C LEU A 30 10.00 13.24 8.87
N PHE A 31 9.74 13.78 7.69
CA PHE A 31 9.35 13.00 6.52
C PHE A 31 10.50 12.88 5.49
N PRO A 32 10.82 11.67 4.98
CA PRO A 32 10.28 10.37 5.39
C PRO A 32 10.78 9.95 6.80
N PRO A 33 10.03 9.12 7.54
CA PRO A 33 10.45 8.67 8.86
C PRO A 33 11.65 7.71 8.79
N PRO A 34 12.37 7.52 9.91
CA PRO A 34 13.45 6.53 9.99
C PRO A 34 13.00 5.12 9.56
N GLY A 35 13.87 4.42 8.83
CA GLY A 35 13.60 3.07 8.32
C GLY A 35 12.63 3.05 7.14
N VAL A 36 12.34 4.19 6.51
CA VAL A 36 11.56 4.29 5.26
C VAL A 36 12.39 4.88 4.13
N GLU A 37 12.50 4.13 3.03
CA GLU A 37 13.04 4.60 1.75
C GLU A 37 11.87 4.97 0.83
N MET A 38 11.74 6.25 0.51
CA MET A 38 10.69 6.72 -0.39
C MET A 38 11.04 6.43 -1.86
N ILE A 39 10.19 5.68 -2.57
CA ILE A 39 10.36 5.44 -4.02
C ILE A 39 9.56 6.46 -4.81
N ARG A 40 8.29 6.68 -4.45
CA ARG A 40 7.41 7.68 -5.04
C ARG A 40 6.41 8.21 -4.02
N PHE A 41 6.10 9.50 -4.13
CA PHE A 41 5.05 10.17 -3.37
C PHE A 41 4.34 11.14 -4.30
N ASP A 42 3.19 10.74 -4.84
CA ASP A 42 2.48 11.48 -5.87
C ASP A 42 1.07 11.85 -5.40
N LYS A 43 0.63 13.04 -5.76
CA LYS A 43 -0.72 13.54 -5.51
C LYS A 43 -1.41 13.87 -6.83
N THR A 44 -2.68 13.52 -6.96
CA THR A 44 -3.55 13.99 -8.05
C THR A 44 -4.26 15.30 -7.65
N PRO A 45 -4.76 16.09 -8.63
CA PRO A 45 -5.57 17.27 -8.32
C PRO A 45 -6.84 16.97 -7.50
N SER A 46 -7.37 15.74 -7.58
CA SER A 46 -8.59 15.29 -6.89
C SER A 46 -8.37 14.85 -5.44
N ASN A 47 -7.30 15.31 -4.78
CA ASN A 47 -6.93 14.96 -3.40
C ASN A 47 -6.60 13.49 -3.14
N TRP A 48 -6.52 12.67 -4.17
CA TRP A 48 -5.97 11.33 -4.08
C TRP A 48 -4.45 11.36 -4.18
N GLY A 49 -3.82 10.35 -3.62
CA GLY A 49 -2.40 10.16 -3.76
C GLY A 49 -2.00 8.71 -3.63
N VAL A 50 -0.77 8.46 -4.09
CA VAL A 50 -0.13 7.17 -4.04
C VAL A 50 1.28 7.34 -3.52
N THR A 51 1.65 6.44 -2.62
CA THR A 51 3.01 6.35 -2.08
C THR A 51 3.52 4.94 -2.32
N VAL A 52 4.71 4.84 -2.92
CA VAL A 52 5.47 3.60 -3.06
C VAL A 52 6.73 3.77 -2.25
N PHE A 53 7.02 2.84 -1.35
CA PHE A 53 8.15 2.97 -0.43
C PHE A 53 8.64 1.60 0.03
N LYS A 54 9.90 1.54 0.48
CA LYS A 54 10.39 0.42 1.26
C LYS A 54 10.42 0.78 2.73
N ALA A 55 10.15 -0.19 3.60
CA ALA A 55 10.31 -0.06 5.03
C ALA A 55 11.09 -1.24 5.61
N ASP A 56 11.93 -0.97 6.60
CA ASP A 56 12.74 -1.98 7.28
C ASP A 56 11.91 -2.84 8.24
N SER A 57 10.82 -2.28 8.76
CA SER A 57 9.89 -2.96 9.67
C SER A 57 8.44 -2.53 9.44
N VAL A 58 7.51 -3.24 10.09
CA VAL A 58 6.07 -2.91 10.05
C VAL A 58 5.80 -1.60 10.79
N GLU A 59 6.54 -1.34 11.86
CA GLU A 59 6.51 -0.10 12.63
C GLU A 59 6.96 1.07 11.77
N ALA A 60 8.06 0.94 11.02
CA ALA A 60 8.52 1.97 10.09
C ALA A 60 7.47 2.25 9.01
N ALA A 61 6.86 1.21 8.44
CA ALA A 61 5.76 1.36 7.48
C ALA A 61 4.53 2.07 8.09
N THR A 62 4.21 1.78 9.35
CA THR A 62 3.07 2.38 10.05
C THR A 62 3.33 3.85 10.39
N SER A 63 4.55 4.19 10.79
CA SER A 63 4.99 5.55 11.10
C SER A 63 4.84 6.50 9.91
N LEU A 64 4.98 5.99 8.67
CA LEU A 64 4.82 6.79 7.46
C LEU A 64 3.49 7.53 7.41
N ILE A 65 2.38 6.87 7.77
CA ILE A 65 1.05 7.49 7.81
C ILE A 65 0.75 8.05 9.19
N GLY A 66 1.23 7.38 10.24
CA GLY A 66 1.03 7.78 11.63
C GLY A 66 1.45 9.23 11.88
N MET A 67 2.59 9.65 11.34
CA MET A 67 3.10 11.00 11.58
C MET A 67 2.20 12.11 11.03
N TRP A 68 1.59 11.92 9.86
CA TRP A 68 0.66 12.90 9.29
C TRP A 68 -0.61 13.01 10.14
N ARG A 69 -1.08 11.88 10.67
CA ARG A 69 -2.26 11.84 11.56
C ARG A 69 -1.98 12.49 12.90
N VAL A 70 -0.77 12.35 13.42
CA VAL A 70 -0.32 13.01 14.66
C VAL A 70 -0.15 14.51 14.43
N ALA A 71 0.50 14.91 13.33
CA ALA A 71 0.71 16.31 12.98
C ALA A 71 -0.59 17.07 12.72
N ALA A 72 -1.58 16.41 12.12
CA ALA A 72 -2.89 16.97 11.86
C ALA A 72 -3.98 15.88 11.92
N PRO A 73 -4.70 15.77 13.04
CA PRO A 73 -5.87 14.90 13.12
C PRO A 73 -6.87 15.22 12.01
N GLY A 74 -7.29 14.19 11.28
CA GLY A 74 -8.18 14.36 10.12
C GLY A 74 -7.49 14.79 8.83
N PHE A 75 -6.15 14.77 8.73
CA PHE A 75 -5.42 15.06 7.49
C PHE A 75 -5.82 14.14 6.33
N PHE A 76 -5.90 12.83 6.59
CA PHE A 76 -6.38 11.85 5.63
C PHE A 76 -7.84 11.48 5.90
N LYS A 77 -8.65 11.50 4.85
CA LYS A 77 -9.99 10.88 4.84
C LYS A 77 -9.91 9.37 4.75
N LYS A 78 -9.02 8.87 3.88
CA LYS A 78 -8.81 7.43 3.65
C LYS A 78 -7.34 7.11 3.49
N VAL A 79 -6.97 5.94 3.98
CA VAL A 79 -5.66 5.34 3.76
C VAL A 79 -5.85 3.85 3.55
N LYS A 80 -5.23 3.30 2.52
CA LYS A 80 -5.13 1.87 2.26
C LYS A 80 -3.69 1.54 1.96
N MET A 81 -3.07 0.74 2.82
CA MET A 81 -1.67 0.34 2.70
C MET A 81 -1.60 -1.18 2.65
N SER A 82 -0.79 -1.70 1.72
CA SER A 82 -0.53 -3.13 1.61
C SER A 82 0.94 -3.38 1.28
N PRO A 83 1.48 -4.56 1.67
CA PRO A 83 2.68 -5.07 1.05
C PRO A 83 2.52 -5.08 -0.48
N ALA A 84 3.61 -4.84 -1.18
CA ALA A 84 3.65 -4.84 -2.63
C ALA A 84 4.81 -5.71 -3.13
N MET A 85 4.70 -6.11 -4.39
CA MET A 85 5.65 -7.00 -5.05
C MET A 85 5.96 -6.42 -6.44
N PRO A 86 7.22 -6.51 -6.92
CA PRO A 86 7.56 -6.16 -8.29
C PRO A 86 6.73 -6.93 -9.32
N VAL A 87 6.41 -6.28 -10.45
CA VAL A 87 5.56 -6.86 -11.50
C VAL A 87 6.10 -8.20 -12.02
N LYS A 88 7.43 -8.32 -12.21
CA LYS A 88 8.05 -9.56 -12.68
C LYS A 88 7.80 -10.75 -11.75
N GLU A 89 7.92 -10.53 -10.44
CA GLU A 89 7.67 -11.56 -9.43
C GLU A 89 6.18 -11.91 -9.35
N SER A 90 5.31 -10.90 -9.43
CA SER A 90 3.86 -11.09 -9.44
C SER A 90 3.38 -11.93 -10.64
N ALA A 91 3.95 -11.69 -11.83
CA ALA A 91 3.65 -12.48 -13.02
C ALA A 91 4.05 -13.96 -12.87
N ALA A 92 5.23 -14.23 -12.30
CA ALA A 92 5.69 -15.59 -12.05
C ALA A 92 4.79 -16.31 -11.03
N LEU A 93 4.38 -15.62 -9.96
CA LEU A 93 3.43 -16.15 -8.98
C LEU A 93 2.08 -16.46 -9.64
N GLY A 94 1.57 -15.57 -10.50
CA GLY A 94 0.33 -15.77 -11.23
C GLY A 94 0.34 -17.03 -12.10
N ALA A 95 1.42 -17.25 -12.86
CA ALA A 95 1.58 -18.46 -13.67
C ALA A 95 1.59 -19.75 -12.83
N LYS A 96 2.29 -19.73 -11.68
CA LYS A 96 2.32 -20.85 -10.75
C LYS A 96 0.93 -21.15 -10.18
N LEU A 97 0.22 -20.12 -9.72
CA LEU A 97 -1.13 -20.24 -9.17
C LEU A 97 -2.11 -20.80 -10.20
N TYR A 98 -2.06 -20.30 -11.44
CA TYR A 98 -2.90 -20.79 -12.52
C TYR A 98 -2.72 -22.30 -12.75
N LYS A 99 -1.47 -22.76 -12.83
CA LYS A 99 -1.17 -24.19 -13.00
C LYS A 99 -1.71 -25.02 -11.83
N SER A 100 -1.47 -24.60 -10.59
CA SER A 100 -1.96 -25.31 -9.40
C SER A 100 -3.48 -25.39 -9.34
N ILE A 101 -4.20 -24.33 -9.74
CA ILE A 101 -5.67 -24.34 -9.81
C ILE A 101 -6.14 -25.34 -10.87
N LYS A 102 -5.53 -25.39 -12.06
CA LYS A 102 -5.88 -26.34 -13.12
C LYS A 102 -5.66 -27.80 -12.70
N GLU A 103 -4.57 -28.07 -11.99
CA GLU A 103 -4.30 -29.40 -11.43
C GLU A 103 -5.35 -29.78 -10.37
N ALA A 104 -5.72 -28.86 -9.49
CA ALA A 104 -6.77 -29.09 -8.50
C ALA A 104 -8.15 -29.34 -9.15
N GLU A 105 -8.52 -28.56 -10.18
CA GLU A 105 -9.74 -28.78 -10.97
C GLU A 105 -9.78 -30.17 -11.61
N ALA A 106 -8.65 -30.62 -12.19
CA ALA A 106 -8.56 -31.94 -12.80
C ALA A 106 -8.71 -33.07 -11.76
N GLN A 107 -8.08 -32.91 -10.59
CA GLN A 107 -8.19 -33.88 -9.50
C GLN A 107 -9.62 -33.95 -8.93
N MET A 108 -10.31 -32.81 -8.80
CA MET A 108 -11.70 -32.79 -8.34
C MET A 108 -12.63 -33.49 -9.33
N LYS A 109 -12.47 -33.23 -10.64
CA LYS A 109 -13.25 -33.94 -11.68
C LYS A 109 -12.99 -35.45 -11.67
N GLN A 110 -11.75 -35.88 -11.43
CA GLN A 110 -11.42 -37.31 -11.31
C GLN A 110 -12.06 -37.95 -10.07
N LYS A 111 -12.14 -37.23 -8.95
CA LYS A 111 -12.82 -37.72 -7.73
C LYS A 111 -14.34 -37.82 -7.91
N GLU A 112 -14.96 -36.88 -8.61
CA GLU A 112 -16.40 -36.92 -8.92
C GLU A 112 -16.76 -38.02 -9.93
N ALA A 113 -15.84 -38.37 -10.84
CA ALA A 113 -16.04 -39.42 -11.83
C ALA A 113 -15.73 -40.83 -11.31
N ALA A 114 -15.18 -40.99 -10.09
CA ALA A 114 -14.93 -42.28 -9.49
C ALA A 114 -16.23 -42.84 -8.88
N PRO A 115 -16.70 -44.04 -9.25
CA PRO A 115 -17.92 -44.62 -8.68
C PRO A 115 -17.74 -44.84 -7.18
N ALA A 116 -18.79 -44.51 -6.41
CA ALA A 116 -18.86 -44.86 -4.99
C ALA A 116 -18.69 -46.38 -4.84
N LYS A 117 -17.62 -46.78 -4.14
CA LYS A 117 -17.46 -48.17 -3.70
C LYS A 117 -18.43 -48.48 -2.57
#